data_AF-A0A126V456-F1
#
_entry.id   AF-A0A126V456-F1
#
_cell.length_a   1.000
_cell.length_b   1.000
_cell.length_c   1.000
_cell.angle_alpha   90.00
_cell.angle_beta   90.00
_cell.angle_gamma   90.00
#
_symmetry.space_group_name_H-M   'P 1'
#
loop_
_entity.id
_entity.type
_entity.pdbx_description
1 polymer ?
#
loop_
_entity_poly.entity_id
_entity_poly.type
_entity_poly.pdbx_seq_one_letter_code
_entity_poly.pdbx_strand_id
1 'polypeptide(L)' 'MKAHTNSVAFTKITLRLAETARPFAKSHFRTSSNVEGKADSSPVTETEQTAEKSVKTISYVTCPKHSIL' A
#
# COMPACT_ATOMS: atom_id res chain seq x y z
N MET A 1 -7.51 24.80 -18.55
CA MET A 1 -8.38 24.57 -17.36
C MET A 1 -7.47 24.23 -16.19
N LYS A 2 -7.38 25.09 -15.17
CA LYS A 2 -6.52 24.84 -13.99
C LYS A 2 -7.24 23.82 -13.10
N ALA A 3 -6.63 22.67 -12.85
CA ALA A 3 -7.11 21.73 -11.85
C ALA A 3 -6.97 22.40 -10.48
N HIS A 4 -8.09 22.79 -9.87
CA HIS A 4 -8.13 23.02 -8.43
C HIS A 4 -8.05 21.66 -7.75
N THR A 5 -6.82 21.17 -7.59
CA THR A 5 -6.49 19.97 -6.84
C THR A 5 -6.89 20.23 -5.39
N ASN A 6 -8.02 19.66 -4.97
CA ASN A 6 -8.57 19.87 -3.64
C ASN A 6 -7.67 19.11 -2.64
N SER A 7 -6.58 19.75 -2.21
CA SER A 7 -5.49 19.16 -1.42
C SER A 7 -6.00 18.38 -0.21
N VAL A 8 -7.02 18.89 0.48
CA VAL A 8 -7.65 18.25 1.64
C VAL A 8 -8.27 16.89 1.28
N ALA A 9 -8.90 16.77 0.12
CA ALA A 9 -9.47 15.50 -0.34
C ALA A 9 -8.38 14.47 -0.64
N PHE A 10 -7.27 14.91 -1.24
CA PHE A 10 -6.14 14.03 -1.49
C PHE A 10 -5.46 13.58 -0.20
N THR A 11 -5.23 14.47 0.76
CA THR A 11 -4.66 14.12 2.07
C THR A 11 -5.49 13.04 2.78
N LYS A 12 -6.82 13.15 2.76
CA LYS A 12 -7.70 12.11 3.34
C LYS A 12 -7.53 10.76 2.65
N ILE A 13 -7.42 10.75 1.33
CA ILE A 13 -7.18 9.53 0.56
C ILE A 13 -5.79 8.97 0.90
N THR A 14 -4.75 9.80 0.94
CA THR A 14 -3.38 9.35 1.28
C THR A 14 -3.30 8.75 2.68
N LEU A 15 -3.98 9.38 3.66
CA LEU A 15 -4.07 8.86 5.03
C LEU A 15 -4.74 7.49 5.05
N ARG A 16 -5.87 7.33 4.35
CA ARG A 16 -6.57 6.04 4.25
C ARG A 16 -5.71 4.95 3.62
N LEU A 17 -4.93 5.28 2.58
CA LEU A 17 -3.98 4.35 1.97
C LEU A 17 -2.90 3.92 2.98
N ALA A 18 -2.33 4.87 3.72
CA ALA A 18 -1.32 4.58 4.74
C ALA A 18 -1.88 3.74 5.90
N GLU A 19 -3.10 4.01 6.35
CA GLU A 19 -3.80 3.22 7.36
C GLU A 19 -4.06 1.79 6.88
N THR A 20 -4.41 1.62 5.59
CA THR A 20 -4.63 0.30 4.99
C THR A 20 -3.34 -0.52 4.90
N ALA A 21 -2.20 0.11 4.58
CA ALA A 21 -0.91 -0.57 4.47
C ALA A 21 -0.29 -0.90 5.85
N ARG A 22 -0.58 -0.09 6.87
CA ARG A 22 0.01 -0.18 8.22
C ARG A 22 -0.06 -1.57 8.89
N PRO A 23 -1.20 -2.30 8.92
CA PRO A 23 -1.25 -3.61 9.57
C PRO A 23 -0.35 -4.64 8.89
N PHE A 24 -0.25 -4.59 7.55
CA PHE A 24 0.64 -5.45 6.78
C PHE A 24 2.11 -5.12 7.08
N ALA A 25 2.50 -3.85 7.05
CA ALA A 25 3.87 -3.45 7.38
C ALA A 25 4.29 -3.87 8.81
N LYS A 26 3.34 -4.01 9.73
CA LYS A 26 3.60 -4.44 11.11
C LYS A 26 3.63 -5.95 11.30
N SER A 27 2.98 -6.75 10.45
CA SER A 27 2.77 -8.19 10.70
C SER A 27 4.08 -8.99 10.78
N HIS A 28 5.12 -8.56 10.05
CA HIS A 28 6.44 -9.19 10.05
C HIS A 28 7.57 -8.27 10.54
N PHE A 29 7.21 -7.13 11.15
CA PHE A 29 8.22 -6.21 11.66
C PHE A 29 8.89 -6.79 12.90
N ARG A 30 10.23 -6.92 12.86
CA ARG A 30 11.06 -7.46 13.96
C ARG A 30 10.69 -8.87 14.42
N THR A 31 9.98 -9.63 13.60
CA THR A 31 9.75 -11.07 13.82
C THR A 31 10.93 -11.85 13.23
N SER A 32 11.44 -12.84 13.95
CA SER A 32 12.45 -13.74 13.39
C SER A 32 11.86 -14.50 12.20
N SER A 33 12.46 -14.41 11.03
CA SER A 33 12.09 -15.24 9.89
C SER A 33 13.20 -16.26 9.61
N ASN A 34 12.86 -17.55 9.57
CA ASN A 34 13.76 -18.61 9.09
C ASN A 34 13.85 -18.55 7.57
N VAL A 35 14.42 -17.46 7.04
CA VAL A 35 14.63 -17.29 5.60
C VAL A 35 16.06 -17.71 5.30
N GLU A 36 16.27 -19.03 5.17
CA GLU A 36 17.50 -19.61 4.61
C GLU A 36 17.44 -19.56 3.07
N GLY A 37 17.51 -18.35 2.49
CA GLY A 37 17.69 -18.17 1.04
C GLY A 37 16.83 -17.09 0.38
N LYS A 38 17.15 -16.81 -0.89
CA LYS A 38 16.36 -15.94 -1.78
C LYS A 38 15.09 -16.68 -2.24
N ALA A 39 14.13 -16.86 -1.35
CA ALA A 39 12.83 -17.43 -1.71
C ALA A 39 11.88 -16.32 -2.16
N ASP A 40 11.29 -16.46 -3.36
CA ASP A 40 10.29 -15.54 -3.91
C ASP A 40 9.03 -15.40 -3.02
N SER A 41 8.85 -16.30 -2.04
CA SER A 41 7.74 -16.35 -1.08
C SER A 41 8.17 -15.98 0.34
N SER A 42 9.11 -15.05 0.51
CA SER A 42 9.43 -14.58 1.86
C SER A 42 8.18 -13.97 2.53
N PRO A 43 8.03 -14.06 3.87
CA PRO A 43 6.91 -13.44 4.57
C PRO A 43 6.79 -11.92 4.30
N VAL A 44 7.92 -11.27 4.01
CA VAL A 44 7.96 -9.86 3.61
C VAL A 44 7.38 -9.67 2.21
N THR A 45 7.76 -10.51 1.25
CA THR A 45 7.26 -10.45 -0.14
C THR A 45 5.75 -10.63 -0.22
N GLU A 46 5.20 -11.64 0.46
CA GLU A 46 3.75 -11.89 0.45
C GLU A 46 2.95 -10.74 1.06
N THR A 47 3.50 -10.17 2.13
CA THR A 47 2.89 -9.05 2.86
C THR A 47 2.93 -7.76 2.05
N GLU A 48 4.04 -7.49 1.37
CA GLU A 48 4.19 -6.33 0.49
C GLU A 48 3.23 -6.42 -0.71
N GLN A 49 3.15 -7.59 -1.38
CA GLN A 49 2.21 -7.79 -2.48
C GLN A 49 0.75 -7.62 -2.04
N THR A 50 0.42 -8.08 -0.83
CA THR A 50 -0.92 -7.93 -0.26
C THR A 50 -1.24 -6.46 0.06
N ALA A 51 -0.29 -5.74 0.63
CA ALA A 51 -0.42 -4.31 0.91
C ALA A 51 -0.60 -3.51 -0.40
N GLU A 52 0.20 -3.81 -1.42
CA GLU A 52 0.14 -3.16 -2.73
C GLU A 52 -1.22 -3.39 -3.40
N LYS A 53 -1.70 -4.64 -3.46
CA LYS A 53 -3.03 -4.97 -4.03
C LYS A 53 -4.15 -4.20 -3.31
N SER A 54 -4.07 -4.10 -1.99
CA SER A 54 -5.06 -3.39 -1.18
C SER A 54 -5.07 -1.87 -1.46
N VAL A 55 -3.88 -1.26 -1.54
CA VAL A 55 -3.71 0.17 -1.86
C VAL A 55 -4.17 0.47 -3.30
N LYS A 56 -3.81 -0.39 -4.27
CA LYS A 56 -4.25 -0.27 -5.66
C LYS A 56 -5.77 -0.35 -5.78
N THR A 57 -6.40 -1.29 -5.08
CA THR A 57 -7.86 -1.45 -5.07
C THR A 57 -8.57 -0.18 -4.60
N ILE A 58 -8.14 0.39 -3.46
CA ILE A 58 -8.72 1.64 -2.96
C ILE A 58 -8.51 2.77 -3.97
N SER A 59 -7.31 2.89 -4.52
CA SER A 59 -6.94 3.95 -5.45
C SER A 59 -7.73 3.89 -6.77
N TYR A 60 -7.99 2.69 -7.33
CA TYR A 60 -8.83 2.55 -8.52
C TYR A 60 -10.28 2.99 -8.28
N VAL A 61 -10.81 2.77 -7.07
CA VAL A 61 -12.17 3.20 -6.70
C VAL A 61 -12.22 4.70 -6.42
N THR A 62 -11.24 5.25 -5.68
CA THR A 62 -11.29 6.65 -5.22
C THR A 62 -10.69 7.64 -6.21
N CYS A 63 -9.77 7.21 -7.07
CA CYS A 63 -9.02 8.03 -8.01
C CYS A 63 -8.80 7.31 -9.36
N PRO A 64 -9.86 6.93 -10.08
CA PRO A 64 -9.76 6.07 -11.28
C PRO A 64 -8.94 6.66 -12.44
N LYS A 65 -8.72 7.97 -12.44
CA LYS A 65 -7.94 8.68 -13.47
C LYS A 65 -6.46 8.84 -13.11
N HIS A 66 -6.04 8.41 -11.92
CA HIS A 66 -4.67 8.53 -11.48
C HIS A 66 -3.90 7.26 -11.86
N SER A 67 -2.72 7.45 -12.45
CA SER A 67 -1.76 6.38 -12.62
C SER A 67 -1.11 6.03 -11.28
N ILE A 68 -0.92 4.74 -11.05
CA ILE A 68 -0.17 4.19 -9.92
C ILE A 68 1.04 3.49 -10.54
N LEU A 69 2.23 3.82 -10.06
CA LEU A 69 3.48 3.18 -10.47
C LEU A 69 3.70 1.90 -9.67
#